data_AF-A0A352RX65-F1
#
_entry.id   AF-A0A352RX65-F1
#
_cell.length_a   1.000
_cell.length_b   1.000
_cell.length_c   1.000
_cell.angle_alpha   90.00
_cell.angle_beta   90.00
_cell.angle_gamma   90.00
#
_symmetry.space_group_name_H-M   'P 1'
#
loop_
_entity.id
_entity.type
_entity.pdbx_description
1 polymer ?
#
loop_
_entity_poly.entity_id
_entity_poly.type
_entity_poly.pdbx_seq_one_letter_code
_entity_poly.pdbx_strand_id
1 'polypeptide(L)'
;FETQDGIEAGLAGDGHGGSLPRGSGFLNRLAQSMGGQAAPVAFTDGLPMVMSGALSVPNVSLKGTGRTPFDARQTQMLAQMYKGTRFESLIAEGFELRQTVAEQAEAMRKHEAAMRSAEGESMSGRMEEMQAANRRALSARGFEQEARRMAGLMRDKFNIGFIDVGGWDTHVNQGGAQGQLANLLDNLGRGIAGFAEEIGPTWRNTTVVAISEFGRTFRENGTRGTDHGHGTVYWVAGGNVRGGRIVGEQVAV
;
A
#
# COMPACT_ATOMS: atom_id res chain seq x y z
N PHE A 1 18.87 4.15 -3.51
CA PHE A 1 17.98 4.73 -4.51
C PHE A 1 17.29 5.93 -3.88
N GLU A 2 17.69 7.15 -4.24
CA GLU A 2 17.08 8.41 -3.73
C GLU A 2 15.73 8.72 -4.42
N THR A 3 15.39 7.95 -5.46
CA THR A 3 14.17 8.13 -6.27
C THR A 3 12.90 7.96 -5.45
N GLN A 4 12.86 7.00 -4.53
CA GLN A 4 11.69 6.78 -3.69
C GLN A 4 11.37 7.99 -2.83
N ASP A 5 12.36 8.53 -2.12
CA ASP A 5 12.18 9.71 -1.28
C ASP A 5 11.77 10.94 -2.11
N GLY A 6 12.33 11.09 -3.31
CA GLY A 6 11.92 12.13 -4.27
C GLY A 6 10.46 12.01 -4.70
N ILE A 7 10.02 10.80 -5.07
CA ILE A 7 8.63 10.49 -5.44
C ILE A 7 7.69 10.72 -4.25
N GLU A 8 8.01 10.17 -3.07
CA GLU A 8 7.19 10.26 -1.87
C GLU A 8 7.09 11.71 -1.35
N ALA A 9 8.18 12.48 -1.46
CA ALA A 9 8.18 13.90 -1.19
C ALA A 9 7.44 14.71 -2.26
N GLY A 10 7.21 14.16 -3.46
CA GLY A 10 6.62 14.86 -4.60
C GLY A 10 7.51 15.97 -5.15
N LEU A 11 8.83 15.75 -5.14
CA LEU A 11 9.81 16.69 -5.68
C LEU A 11 9.88 16.54 -7.21
N ALA A 12 9.97 17.67 -7.92
CA ALA A 12 10.32 17.66 -9.34
C ALA A 12 11.78 17.18 -9.48
N GLY A 13 12.07 16.40 -10.53
CA GLY A 13 13.34 15.66 -10.74
C GLY A 13 14.60 16.52 -10.85
N ASP A 14 14.46 17.85 -10.85
CA ASP A 14 15.47 18.87 -11.03
C ASP A 14 15.91 19.54 -9.70
N GLY A 15 15.55 18.97 -8.54
CA GLY A 15 16.14 19.34 -7.24
C GLY A 15 15.80 20.76 -6.74
N HIS A 16 15.01 21.51 -7.50
CA HIS A 16 14.54 22.85 -7.14
C HIS A 16 13.26 22.74 -6.28
N GLY A 17 13.32 21.95 -5.21
CA GLY A 17 12.28 21.85 -4.18
C GLY A 17 12.30 23.03 -3.20
N GLY A 18 12.57 24.25 -3.69
CA GLY A 18 12.91 25.43 -2.88
C GLY A 18 11.85 25.90 -1.88
N SER A 19 10.65 25.31 -1.90
CA SER A 19 9.56 25.67 -0.99
C SER A 19 8.85 24.47 -0.34
N LEU A 20 9.25 23.23 -0.62
CA LEU A 20 8.57 22.06 -0.05
C LEU A 20 9.12 21.75 1.36
N PRO A 21 8.25 21.59 2.38
CA PRO A 21 8.70 21.26 3.72
C PRO A 21 9.50 19.95 3.73
N ARG A 22 10.74 20.01 4.24
CA ARG A 22 11.58 18.81 4.39
C ARG A 22 10.88 17.78 5.30
N GLY A 23 10.94 16.51 4.91
CA GLY A 23 10.29 15.43 5.65
C GLY A 23 8.76 15.38 5.53
N SER A 24 8.18 16.13 4.60
CA SER A 24 6.75 16.06 4.27
C SER A 24 6.52 15.34 2.95
N GLY A 25 5.63 14.36 2.96
CA GLY A 25 5.18 13.64 1.78
C GLY A 25 4.02 14.31 1.05
N PHE A 26 3.87 14.01 -0.24
CA PHE A 26 2.86 14.66 -1.07
C PHE A 26 1.42 14.30 -0.68
N LEU A 27 1.15 13.09 -0.17
CA LEU A 27 -0.19 12.71 0.28
C LEU A 27 -0.58 13.40 1.59
N ASN A 28 0.37 13.65 2.51
CA ASN A 28 0.10 14.46 3.69
C ASN A 28 -0.27 15.91 3.30
N ARG A 29 0.44 16.49 2.33
CA ARG A 29 0.12 17.83 1.82
C ARG A 29 -1.20 17.87 1.05
N LEU A 30 -1.52 16.82 0.30
CA LEU A 30 -2.82 16.67 -0.34
C LEU A 30 -3.93 16.68 0.72
N ALA A 31 -3.78 15.89 1.79
CA ALA A 31 -4.71 15.87 2.91
C ALA A 31 -4.87 17.27 3.55
N GLN A 32 -3.78 18.03 3.70
CA GLN A 32 -3.84 19.41 4.19
C GLN A 32 -4.68 20.31 3.27
N SER A 33 -4.50 20.20 1.95
CA SER A 33 -5.24 21.01 0.98
C SER A 33 -6.73 20.70 0.95
N MET A 34 -7.13 19.47 1.33
CA MET A 34 -8.52 19.04 1.47
C MET A 34 -9.16 19.51 2.79
N GLY A 35 -8.37 20.04 3.73
CA GLY A 35 -8.85 20.52 5.02
C GLY A 35 -9.57 19.44 5.84
N GLY A 36 -10.64 19.83 6.54
CA GLY A 36 -11.41 18.92 7.40
C GLY A 36 -12.17 17.79 6.68
N GLN A 37 -12.08 17.73 5.34
CA GLN A 37 -12.65 16.64 4.54
C GLN A 37 -11.67 15.47 4.39
N ALA A 38 -10.39 15.65 4.70
CA ALA A 38 -9.40 14.59 4.56
C ALA A 38 -9.49 13.57 5.69
N ALA A 39 -9.54 12.30 5.32
CA ALA A 39 -9.39 11.17 6.23
C ALA A 39 -8.28 10.26 5.69
N PRO A 40 -6.99 10.61 5.93
CA PRO A 40 -5.85 9.84 5.45
C PRO A 40 -5.55 8.63 6.35
N VAL A 41 -4.98 7.58 5.77
CA VAL A 41 -4.47 6.41 6.50
C VAL A 41 -3.32 5.75 5.75
N ALA A 42 -2.32 5.26 6.48
CA ALA A 42 -1.24 4.43 5.95
C ALA A 42 -1.48 2.96 6.32
N PHE A 43 -1.54 2.06 5.35
CA PHE A 43 -1.72 0.62 5.56
C PHE A 43 -0.37 -0.11 5.65
N THR A 44 0.50 0.38 6.52
CA THR A 44 1.91 0.00 6.64
C THR A 44 2.32 -0.18 8.11
N ASP A 45 3.40 -0.92 8.36
CA ASP A 45 3.91 -1.16 9.73
C ASP A 45 4.40 0.11 10.43
N GLY A 46 4.89 1.08 9.65
CA GLY A 46 5.30 2.40 10.13
C GLY A 46 4.83 3.48 9.16
N LEU A 47 4.77 4.74 9.63
CA LEU A 47 4.31 5.85 8.79
C LEU A 47 5.32 6.11 7.65
N PRO A 48 4.93 5.99 6.37
CA PRO A 48 5.81 6.19 5.24
C PRO A 48 6.06 7.69 5.01
N MET A 49 7.12 8.03 4.26
CA MET A 49 7.47 9.44 4.02
C MET A 49 6.35 10.15 3.28
N VAL A 50 5.69 9.49 2.32
CA VAL A 50 4.57 10.03 1.54
C VAL A 50 3.39 10.50 2.40
N MET A 51 3.19 9.88 3.58
CA MET A 51 2.15 10.24 4.55
C MET A 51 2.68 11.07 5.73
N SER A 52 3.99 11.31 5.81
CA SER A 52 4.60 12.11 6.87
C SER A 52 4.40 13.62 6.62
N GLY A 53 4.21 14.41 7.68
CA GLY A 53 4.03 15.85 7.57
C GLY A 53 3.29 16.46 8.76
N ALA A 54 2.65 17.62 8.54
CA ALA A 54 2.00 18.38 9.61
C ALA A 54 0.69 17.74 10.09
N LEU A 55 0.00 16.96 9.24
CA LEU A 55 -1.17 16.21 9.67
C LEU A 55 -0.75 14.90 10.33
N SER A 56 -1.37 14.58 11.47
CA SER A 56 -1.29 13.26 12.07
C SER A 56 -2.07 12.27 11.21
N VAL A 57 -1.40 11.25 10.71
CA VAL A 57 -2.00 10.20 9.88
C VAL A 57 -1.93 8.88 10.64
N PRO A 58 -3.06 8.19 10.88
CA PRO A 58 -3.04 6.87 11.48
C PRO A 58 -2.32 5.89 10.56
N ASN A 59 -1.52 4.99 11.14
CA ASN A 59 -0.93 3.86 10.43
C ASN A 59 -1.48 2.53 10.98
N VAL A 60 -1.85 1.64 10.05
CA VAL A 60 -2.45 0.34 10.32
C VAL A 60 -1.61 -0.71 9.63
N SER A 61 -1.00 -1.59 10.42
CA SER A 61 -0.40 -2.78 9.86
C SER A 61 -1.50 -3.75 9.42
N LEU A 62 -1.49 -4.08 8.13
CA LEU A 62 -2.28 -5.17 7.57
C LEU A 62 -1.55 -6.53 7.67
N LYS A 63 -0.32 -6.53 8.19
CA LYS A 63 0.52 -7.72 8.35
C LYS A 63 0.22 -8.42 9.65
N GLY A 64 -0.46 -9.55 9.56
CA GLY A 64 -0.55 -10.49 10.68
C GLY A 64 -1.96 -10.98 10.95
N THR A 65 -2.03 -11.86 11.94
CA THR A 65 -3.16 -12.76 12.13
C THR A 65 -4.37 -12.14 12.84
N GLY A 66 -4.55 -10.82 12.78
CA GLY A 66 -5.63 -10.13 13.52
C GLY A 66 -5.50 -10.28 15.05
N ARG A 67 -4.33 -10.71 15.56
CA ARG A 67 -4.09 -10.75 17.01
C ARG A 67 -3.83 -9.32 17.48
N THR A 68 -4.76 -8.77 18.23
CA THR A 68 -4.53 -7.53 18.98
C THR A 68 -3.40 -7.78 19.99
N PRO A 69 -2.31 -6.98 19.99
CA PRO A 69 -1.22 -7.16 20.95
C PRO A 69 -1.65 -6.93 22.40
N PHE A 70 -2.81 -6.31 22.59
CA PHE A 70 -3.43 -6.03 23.88
C PHE A 70 -4.82 -6.67 23.96
N ASP A 71 -5.16 -7.23 25.12
CA ASP A 71 -6.52 -7.65 25.42
C ASP A 71 -7.43 -6.44 25.75
N ALA A 72 -8.74 -6.67 25.87
CA ALA A 72 -9.71 -5.60 26.15
C ALA A 72 -9.40 -4.85 27.47
N ARG A 73 -8.84 -5.55 28.46
CA ARG A 73 -8.48 -4.97 29.76
C ARG A 73 -7.27 -4.06 29.62
N GLN A 74 -6.23 -4.52 28.93
CA GLN A 74 -5.02 -3.74 28.64
C GLN A 74 -5.34 -2.50 27.81
N THR A 75 -6.27 -2.63 26.85
CA THR A 75 -6.76 -1.52 26.04
C THR A 75 -7.46 -0.46 26.91
N GLN A 76 -8.35 -0.87 27.82
CA GLN A 76 -8.99 0.05 28.77
C GLN A 76 -7.99 0.72 29.72
N MET A 77 -7.00 -0.02 30.23
CA MET A 77 -5.96 0.55 31.09
C MET A 77 -5.14 1.62 30.37
N LEU A 78 -4.70 1.33 29.14
CA LEU A 78 -3.99 2.30 28.31
C LEU A 78 -4.86 3.53 28.01
N ALA A 79 -6.12 3.35 27.62
CA ALA A 79 -7.04 4.45 27.39
C ALA A 79 -7.23 5.33 28.66
N GLN A 80 -7.32 4.71 29.85
CA GLN A 80 -7.40 5.43 31.12
C GLN A 80 -6.12 6.21 31.44
N MET A 81 -4.93 5.67 31.13
CA MET A 81 -3.65 6.36 31.36
C MET A 81 -3.53 7.66 30.57
N TYR A 82 -4.14 7.73 29.39
CA TYR A 82 -4.09 8.91 28.51
C TYR A 82 -5.32 9.83 28.64
N LYS A 83 -6.29 9.48 29.48
CA LYS A 83 -7.49 10.29 29.72
C LYS A 83 -7.11 11.67 30.28
N GLY A 84 -7.66 12.73 29.70
CA GLY A 84 -7.37 14.13 30.05
C GLY A 84 -6.02 14.63 29.50
N THR A 85 -5.31 13.84 28.71
CA THR A 85 -4.06 14.26 28.05
C THR A 85 -4.32 14.69 26.61
N ARG A 86 -3.36 15.39 26.00
CA ARG A 86 -3.41 15.74 24.56
C ARG A 86 -3.45 14.53 23.62
N PHE A 87 -3.21 13.33 24.13
CA PHE A 87 -3.18 12.08 23.36
C PHE A 87 -4.46 11.26 23.51
N GLU A 88 -5.44 11.70 24.30
CA GLU A 88 -6.69 10.96 24.55
C GLU A 88 -7.40 10.56 23.25
N SER A 89 -7.63 11.53 22.35
CA SER A 89 -8.30 11.28 21.07
C SER A 89 -7.49 10.33 20.18
N LEU A 90 -6.18 10.56 20.03
CA LEU A 90 -5.29 9.73 19.21
C LEU A 90 -5.27 8.27 19.68
N ILE A 91 -5.26 8.04 20.99
CA ILE A 91 -5.26 6.69 21.56
C ILE A 91 -6.62 6.02 21.38
N ALA A 92 -7.72 6.74 21.61
CA ALA A 92 -9.07 6.22 21.40
C ALA A 92 -9.32 5.84 19.95
N GLU A 93 -9.01 6.74 19.01
CA GLU A 93 -9.12 6.52 17.57
C GLU A 93 -8.26 5.34 17.11
N GLY A 94 -7.02 5.25 17.61
CA GLY A 94 -6.11 4.15 17.28
C GLY A 94 -6.60 2.78 17.75
N PHE A 95 -7.31 2.70 18.88
CA PHE A 95 -7.91 1.45 19.36
C PHE A 95 -9.15 1.07 18.55
N GLU A 96 -10.04 2.02 18.26
CA GLU A 96 -11.23 1.79 17.44
C GLU A 96 -10.85 1.30 16.03
N LEU A 97 -9.84 1.92 15.43
CA LEU A 97 -9.32 1.54 14.13
C LEU A 97 -8.78 0.10 14.13
N ARG A 98 -7.97 -0.27 15.12
CA ARG A 98 -7.45 -1.64 15.25
C ARG A 98 -8.56 -2.67 15.44
N GLN A 99 -9.59 -2.36 16.21
CA GLN A 99 -10.73 -3.25 16.38
C GLN A 99 -11.46 -3.45 15.04
N THR A 100 -11.73 -2.36 14.31
CA THR A 100 -12.35 -2.42 12.96
C THR A 100 -11.55 -3.32 12.01
N VAL A 101 -10.22 -3.17 12.01
CA VAL A 101 -9.30 -3.98 11.18
C VAL A 101 -9.35 -5.46 11.58
N ALA A 102 -9.37 -5.76 12.87
CA ALA A 102 -9.44 -7.14 13.36
C ALA A 102 -10.76 -7.82 12.96
N GLU A 103 -11.89 -7.13 13.11
CA GLU A 103 -13.22 -7.62 12.73
C GLU A 103 -13.31 -7.90 11.23
N GLN A 104 -12.80 -6.99 10.39
CA GLN A 104 -12.75 -7.22 8.94
C GLN A 104 -11.83 -8.39 8.57
N ALA A 105 -10.65 -8.51 9.20
CA ALA A 105 -9.75 -9.64 8.98
C ALA A 105 -10.42 -10.99 9.35
N GLU A 106 -11.19 -11.04 10.45
CA GLU A 106 -11.96 -12.23 10.80
C GLU A 106 -13.09 -12.54 9.80
N ALA A 107 -13.81 -11.52 9.33
CA ALA A 107 -14.87 -11.69 8.33
C ALA A 107 -14.31 -12.28 7.03
N MET A 108 -13.17 -11.76 6.56
CA MET A 108 -12.50 -12.28 5.36
C MET A 108 -11.91 -13.66 5.56
N ARG A 109 -11.39 -13.99 6.75
CA ARG A 109 -10.97 -15.37 7.05
C ARG A 109 -12.12 -16.35 7.00
N LYS A 110 -13.30 -15.98 7.50
CA LYS A 110 -14.49 -16.84 7.42
C LYS A 110 -14.90 -17.03 5.96
N HIS A 111 -14.85 -15.97 5.16
CA HIS A 111 -15.09 -16.04 3.72
C HIS A 111 -14.04 -16.92 2.99
N GLU A 112 -12.77 -16.77 3.34
CA GLU A 112 -11.67 -17.53 2.74
C GLU A 112 -11.68 -18.99 3.20
N ALA A 113 -11.97 -19.31 4.46
CA ALA A 113 -12.12 -20.68 4.93
C ALA A 113 -13.28 -21.39 4.21
N ALA A 114 -14.36 -20.65 3.90
CA ALA A 114 -15.42 -21.16 3.06
C ALA A 114 -14.92 -21.44 1.62
N MET A 115 -14.02 -20.61 1.08
CA MET A 115 -13.46 -20.79 -0.28
C MET A 115 -12.31 -21.83 -0.36
N ARG A 116 -11.42 -21.90 0.63
CA ARG A 116 -10.28 -22.84 0.73
C ARG A 116 -10.69 -24.28 0.98
N SER A 117 -11.92 -24.52 1.43
CA SER A 117 -12.50 -25.87 1.38
C SER A 117 -12.61 -26.43 -0.05
N ALA A 118 -12.31 -25.62 -1.08
CA ALA A 118 -12.29 -26.01 -2.48
C ALA A 118 -10.89 -26.24 -3.11
N GLU A 119 -9.77 -25.69 -2.60
CA GLU A 119 -8.44 -25.82 -3.26
C GLU A 119 -7.27 -25.90 -2.24
N GLY A 120 -6.39 -26.91 -2.40
CA GLY A 120 -5.34 -27.30 -1.45
C GLY A 120 -4.02 -26.50 -1.48
N GLU A 121 -3.28 -26.53 -0.38
CA GLU A 121 -2.17 -25.61 -0.06
C GLU A 121 -0.74 -26.18 -0.19
N SER A 122 0.23 -25.33 -0.56
CA SER A 122 1.55 -25.21 0.11
C SER A 122 2.41 -24.06 -0.45
N MET A 123 3.09 -23.29 0.42
CA MET A 123 4.53 -22.97 0.31
C MET A 123 4.96 -21.88 1.34
N SER A 124 5.54 -22.28 2.48
CA SER A 124 5.91 -21.38 3.59
C SER A 124 7.42 -21.11 3.76
N GLY A 125 8.32 -21.82 3.08
CA GLY A 125 9.76 -21.83 3.44
C GLY A 125 10.66 -20.74 2.84
N ARG A 126 10.21 -19.97 1.84
CA ARG A 126 11.06 -19.03 1.07
C ARG A 126 10.92 -17.55 1.46
N MET A 127 10.13 -17.25 2.49
CA MET A 127 9.71 -15.87 2.78
C MET A 127 10.63 -15.11 3.74
N GLU A 128 11.46 -15.77 4.54
CA GLU A 128 12.20 -15.09 5.63
C GLU A 128 13.43 -14.31 5.13
N GLU A 129 14.15 -14.78 4.11
CA GLU A 129 15.30 -14.07 3.54
C GLU A 129 14.93 -12.83 2.72
N MET A 130 13.73 -12.79 2.11
CA MET A 130 13.24 -11.66 1.33
C MET A 130 12.75 -10.48 2.19
N GLN A 131 12.45 -10.70 3.47
CA GLN A 131 11.85 -9.69 4.36
C GLN A 131 12.86 -8.63 4.84
N ALA A 132 14.16 -8.96 4.86
CA ALA A 132 15.21 -8.05 5.34
C ALA A 132 15.51 -6.89 4.37
N ALA A 133 15.38 -7.11 3.05
CA ALA A 133 15.58 -6.08 2.03
C ALA A 133 14.34 -5.18 1.82
N ASN A 134 13.17 -5.62 2.32
CA ASN A 134 11.88 -5.12 1.85
C ASN A 134 11.15 -4.24 2.89
N ARG A 135 11.84 -3.67 3.89
CA ARG A 135 11.25 -2.85 4.98
C ARG A 135 9.98 -3.42 5.63
N ARG A 136 9.81 -4.76 5.59
CA ARG A 136 8.53 -5.41 5.94
C ARG A 136 7.35 -4.84 5.13
N ALA A 137 7.43 -4.75 3.81
CA ALA A 137 6.31 -4.52 2.88
C ALA A 137 5.51 -5.81 2.59
N LEU A 138 4.24 -5.71 2.20
CA LEU A 138 3.40 -6.89 1.90
C LEU A 138 3.92 -7.62 0.66
N SER A 139 3.89 -8.96 0.64
CA SER A 139 4.24 -9.71 -0.57
C SER A 139 3.13 -9.57 -1.61
N ALA A 140 3.48 -9.39 -2.89
CA ALA A 140 2.48 -9.29 -3.96
C ALA A 140 1.50 -10.48 -4.02
N ARG A 141 1.90 -11.71 -3.63
CA ARG A 141 0.99 -12.89 -3.60
C ARG A 141 -0.18 -12.75 -2.60
N GLY A 142 -0.03 -11.92 -1.56
CA GLY A 142 -1.09 -11.61 -0.60
C GLY A 142 -1.76 -10.27 -0.85
N PHE A 143 -1.36 -9.56 -1.92
CA PHE A 143 -1.81 -8.19 -2.15
C PHE A 143 -3.30 -8.09 -2.42
N GLU A 144 -3.90 -9.04 -3.14
CA GLU A 144 -5.34 -8.96 -3.45
C GLU A 144 -6.20 -8.91 -2.18
N GLN A 145 -5.93 -9.79 -1.22
CA GLN A 145 -6.70 -9.83 0.02
C GLN A 145 -6.50 -8.54 0.82
N GLU A 146 -5.28 -8.03 0.90
CA GLU A 146 -5.00 -6.78 1.61
C GLU A 146 -5.60 -5.55 0.92
N ALA A 147 -5.64 -5.54 -0.41
CA ALA A 147 -6.31 -4.51 -1.18
C ALA A 147 -7.83 -4.52 -0.94
N ARG A 148 -8.46 -5.69 -0.80
CA ARG A 148 -9.88 -5.80 -0.40
C ARG A 148 -10.10 -5.30 1.03
N ARG A 149 -9.24 -5.65 2.00
CA ARG A 149 -9.34 -5.10 3.38
C ARG A 149 -9.25 -3.59 3.39
N MET A 150 -8.27 -3.07 2.67
CA MET A 150 -8.04 -1.63 2.49
C MET A 150 -9.28 -0.95 1.91
N ALA A 151 -9.88 -1.51 0.86
CA ALA A 151 -11.10 -1.00 0.25
C ALA A 151 -12.28 -0.95 1.22
N GLY A 152 -12.46 -1.97 2.07
CA GLY A 152 -13.48 -1.96 3.12
C GLY A 152 -13.28 -0.82 4.12
N LEU A 153 -12.07 -0.66 4.66
CA LEU A 153 -11.75 0.43 5.60
C LEU A 153 -11.89 1.82 4.97
N MET A 154 -11.47 1.95 3.71
CA MET A 154 -11.57 3.21 2.98
C MET A 154 -13.02 3.58 2.67
N ARG A 155 -13.85 2.62 2.27
CA ARG A 155 -15.27 2.85 1.98
C ARG A 155 -15.98 3.57 3.12
N ASP A 156 -15.67 3.18 4.36
CA ASP A 156 -16.38 3.64 5.54
C ASP A 156 -15.73 4.83 6.24
N LYS A 157 -14.38 4.89 6.25
CA LYS A 157 -13.65 5.81 7.15
C LYS A 157 -12.59 6.68 6.47
N PHE A 158 -12.06 6.31 5.30
CA PHE A 158 -10.85 6.95 4.76
C PHE A 158 -10.93 7.26 3.27
N ASN A 159 -10.46 8.44 2.87
CA ASN A 159 -10.48 8.88 1.46
C ASN A 159 -9.10 9.12 0.84
N ILE A 160 -8.03 8.96 1.62
CA ILE A 160 -6.65 8.91 1.13
C ILE A 160 -5.96 7.71 1.77
N GLY A 161 -5.48 6.78 0.95
CA GLY A 161 -4.82 5.56 1.42
C GLY A 161 -3.46 5.36 0.77
N PHE A 162 -2.53 4.76 1.51
CA PHE A 162 -1.25 4.31 0.98
C PHE A 162 -0.94 2.89 1.48
N ILE A 163 -0.35 2.07 0.61
CA ILE A 163 0.14 0.73 0.93
C ILE A 163 1.44 0.48 0.16
N ASP A 164 2.40 -0.17 0.79
CA ASP A 164 3.63 -0.61 0.15
C ASP A 164 3.56 -2.11 -0.20
N VAL A 165 3.83 -2.41 -1.47
CA VAL A 165 3.84 -3.78 -1.99
C VAL A 165 5.24 -4.12 -2.43
N GLY A 166 5.82 -5.13 -1.81
CA GLY A 166 7.18 -5.56 -2.08
C GLY A 166 7.27 -6.94 -2.76
N GLY A 167 8.51 -7.40 -2.94
CA GLY A 167 8.82 -8.65 -3.67
C GLY A 167 9.05 -8.45 -5.16
N TRP A 168 9.24 -7.21 -5.61
CA TRP A 168 9.43 -6.84 -7.02
C TRP A 168 10.89 -6.91 -7.50
N ASP A 169 11.86 -6.87 -6.59
CA ASP A 169 13.28 -6.82 -6.96
C ASP A 169 13.86 -8.20 -7.35
N THR A 170 13.50 -8.64 -8.55
CA THR A 170 13.73 -9.99 -9.05
C THR A 170 14.88 -10.04 -10.06
N HIS A 171 16.08 -10.43 -9.66
CA HIS A 171 17.26 -10.36 -10.56
C HIS A 171 17.57 -11.62 -11.36
N VAL A 172 16.91 -12.73 -11.05
CA VAL A 172 17.30 -14.06 -11.51
C VAL A 172 16.08 -14.85 -11.93
N ASN A 173 16.18 -15.58 -13.05
CA ASN A 173 15.13 -16.47 -13.56
C ASN A 173 13.72 -15.83 -13.54
N GLN A 174 13.61 -14.56 -13.98
CA GLN A 174 12.34 -13.84 -13.94
C GLN A 174 11.27 -14.54 -14.76
N GLY A 175 11.67 -15.23 -15.84
CA GLY A 175 10.78 -15.84 -16.81
C GLY A 175 10.00 -14.79 -17.62
N GLY A 176 9.62 -15.14 -18.85
CA GLY A 176 8.85 -14.26 -19.73
C GLY A 176 7.38 -14.14 -19.30
N ALA A 177 6.47 -14.32 -20.25
CA ALA A 177 5.03 -14.14 -20.03
C ALA A 177 4.37 -15.08 -18.98
N GLN A 178 5.07 -16.13 -18.55
CA GLN A 178 4.61 -17.08 -17.51
C GLN A 178 5.57 -17.13 -16.31
N GLY A 179 6.44 -16.12 -16.17
CA GLY A 179 7.48 -16.04 -15.16
C GLY A 179 7.05 -15.43 -13.83
N GLN A 180 8.00 -15.34 -12.89
CA GLN A 180 7.85 -14.65 -11.62
C GLN A 180 7.33 -13.22 -11.80
N LEU A 181 7.91 -12.44 -12.72
CA LEU A 181 7.46 -11.06 -12.94
C LEU A 181 6.02 -11.00 -13.46
N ALA A 182 5.67 -11.86 -14.43
CA ALA A 182 4.30 -11.96 -14.93
C ALA A 182 3.30 -12.31 -13.82
N ASN A 183 3.66 -13.24 -12.92
CA ASN A 183 2.83 -13.58 -11.77
C ASN A 183 2.68 -12.41 -10.77
N LEU A 184 3.73 -11.61 -10.55
CA LEU A 184 3.63 -10.42 -9.70
C LEU A 184 2.69 -9.37 -10.32
N LEU A 185 2.77 -9.17 -11.64
CA LEU A 185 1.87 -8.27 -12.38
C LEU A 185 0.42 -8.76 -12.35
N ASP A 186 0.17 -10.07 -12.50
CA ASP A 186 -1.17 -10.67 -12.35
C ASP A 186 -1.74 -10.41 -10.95
N ASN A 187 -0.95 -10.63 -9.89
CA ASN A 187 -1.36 -10.36 -8.53
C ASN A 187 -1.67 -8.87 -8.28
N LEU A 188 -0.87 -7.95 -8.84
CA LEU A 188 -1.14 -6.51 -8.78
C LEU A 188 -2.47 -6.18 -9.48
N GLY A 189 -2.69 -6.73 -10.67
CA GLY A 189 -3.93 -6.55 -11.42
C GLY A 189 -5.16 -7.05 -10.65
N ARG A 190 -5.09 -8.28 -10.11
CA ARG A 190 -6.13 -8.85 -9.24
C ARG A 190 -6.39 -8.01 -8.00
N GLY A 191 -5.35 -7.47 -7.37
CA GLY A 191 -5.53 -6.61 -6.20
C GLY A 191 -6.21 -5.29 -6.50
N ILE A 192 -5.88 -4.64 -7.63
CA ILE A 192 -6.60 -3.43 -8.06
C ILE A 192 -8.06 -3.76 -8.41
N ALA A 193 -8.31 -4.86 -9.12
CA ALA A 193 -9.65 -5.31 -9.45
C ALA A 193 -10.48 -5.61 -8.19
N GLY A 194 -9.90 -6.36 -7.24
CA GLY A 194 -10.54 -6.69 -5.99
C GLY A 194 -10.80 -5.47 -5.10
N PHE A 195 -9.88 -4.51 -5.08
CA PHE A 195 -10.11 -3.21 -4.43
C PHE A 195 -11.31 -2.49 -5.06
N ALA A 196 -11.40 -2.44 -6.39
CA ALA A 196 -12.48 -1.76 -7.10
C ALA A 196 -13.85 -2.41 -6.84
N GLU A 197 -13.90 -3.74 -6.84
CA GLU A 197 -15.10 -4.50 -6.46
C GLU A 197 -15.50 -4.21 -5.02
N GLU A 198 -14.55 -4.31 -4.09
CA GLU A 198 -14.82 -4.17 -2.67
C GLU A 198 -15.19 -2.72 -2.34
N ILE A 199 -14.50 -1.68 -2.84
CA ILE A 199 -14.85 -0.30 -2.47
C ILE A 199 -16.24 0.13 -3.00
N GLY A 200 -16.80 -0.62 -3.97
CA GLY A 200 -18.18 -0.50 -4.42
C GLY A 200 -18.47 0.83 -5.13
N PRO A 201 -19.65 1.46 -4.90
CA PRO A 201 -20.04 2.69 -5.61
C PRO A 201 -19.04 3.84 -5.50
N THR A 202 -18.26 3.89 -4.41
CA THR A 202 -17.20 4.90 -4.20
C THR A 202 -16.13 4.85 -5.28
N TRP A 203 -15.91 3.69 -5.94
CA TRP A 203 -14.97 3.52 -7.04
C TRP A 203 -15.13 4.57 -8.15
N ARG A 204 -16.37 5.03 -8.40
CA ARG A 204 -16.68 6.08 -9.38
C ARG A 204 -15.87 7.36 -9.14
N ASN A 205 -15.52 7.63 -7.90
CA ASN A 205 -14.76 8.82 -7.47
C ASN A 205 -13.37 8.46 -6.94
N THR A 206 -12.89 7.23 -7.14
CA THR A 206 -11.59 6.77 -6.66
C THR A 206 -10.57 6.77 -7.78
N THR A 207 -9.37 7.24 -7.47
CA THR A 207 -8.18 7.12 -8.32
C THR A 207 -7.12 6.31 -7.57
N VAL A 208 -6.60 5.28 -8.23
CA VAL A 208 -5.50 4.44 -7.76
C VAL A 208 -4.29 4.74 -8.63
N VAL A 209 -3.15 5.02 -7.99
CA VAL A 209 -1.88 5.24 -8.67
C VAL A 209 -0.88 4.19 -8.18
N ALA A 210 -0.43 3.32 -9.09
CA ALA A 210 0.65 2.38 -8.81
C ALA A 210 1.98 2.99 -9.28
N ILE A 211 2.91 3.13 -8.34
CA ILE A 211 4.19 3.82 -8.52
C ILE A 211 5.33 2.87 -8.12
N SER A 212 6.44 2.93 -8.85
CA SER A 212 7.67 2.20 -8.54
C SER A 212 8.85 3.16 -8.45
N GLU A 213 9.77 2.88 -7.52
CA GLU A 213 11.01 3.66 -7.35
C GLU A 213 12.07 3.33 -8.41
N PHE A 214 11.96 2.17 -9.08
CA PHE A 214 12.89 1.71 -10.09
C PHE A 214 12.16 1.10 -11.29
N GLY A 215 12.90 1.03 -12.41
CA GLY A 215 12.55 0.27 -13.59
C GLY A 215 13.38 -0.99 -13.76
N ARG A 216 13.20 -1.71 -14.87
CA ARG A 216 14.07 -2.81 -15.27
C ARG A 216 14.74 -2.51 -16.61
N THR A 217 15.94 -3.06 -16.80
CA THR A 217 16.61 -3.06 -18.10
C THR A 217 15.80 -3.84 -19.14
N PHE A 218 15.84 -3.41 -20.40
CA PHE A 218 15.15 -4.10 -21.50
C PHE A 218 15.83 -5.43 -21.86
N ARG A 219 17.16 -5.51 -21.72
CA ARG A 219 17.94 -6.72 -22.03
C ARG A 219 18.02 -7.62 -20.81
N GLU A 220 17.87 -8.93 -21.04
CA GLU A 220 18.11 -9.96 -20.03
C GLU A 220 19.59 -9.96 -19.59
N ASN A 221 19.83 -10.12 -18.29
CA ASN A 221 21.15 -10.28 -17.70
C ASN A 221 21.64 -11.73 -17.76
N GLY A 222 22.90 -11.98 -17.37
CA GLY A 222 23.51 -13.33 -17.44
C GLY A 222 22.84 -14.39 -16.56
N THR A 223 21.92 -14.01 -15.68
CA THR A 223 21.20 -14.90 -14.75
C THR A 223 19.74 -15.14 -15.15
N ARG A 224 19.38 -14.86 -16.41
CA ARG A 224 18.01 -14.99 -16.94
C ARG A 224 17.00 -14.11 -16.18
N GLY A 225 17.43 -12.96 -15.73
CA GLY A 225 16.60 -11.90 -15.16
C GLY A 225 16.92 -10.56 -15.81
N THR A 226 16.60 -9.47 -15.16
CA THR A 226 16.94 -8.11 -15.63
C THR A 226 17.64 -7.37 -14.51
N ASP A 227 18.47 -6.38 -14.82
CA ASP A 227 19.05 -5.48 -13.81
C ASP A 227 18.15 -4.25 -13.58
N HIS A 228 18.48 -3.44 -12.58
CA HIS A 228 17.80 -2.16 -12.33
C HIS A 228 17.93 -1.22 -13.54
N GLY A 229 16.79 -0.65 -13.95
CA GLY A 229 16.67 0.33 -15.02
C GLY A 229 16.16 1.66 -14.49
N HIS A 230 16.42 2.72 -15.25
CA HIS A 230 16.01 4.08 -14.90
C HIS A 230 14.60 4.43 -15.39
N GLY A 231 14.12 3.77 -16.45
CA GLY A 231 12.79 4.02 -17.02
C GLY A 231 11.70 3.19 -16.34
N THR A 232 10.62 3.84 -15.93
CA THR A 232 9.46 3.18 -15.31
C THR A 232 8.15 3.73 -15.88
N VAL A 233 7.05 3.07 -15.54
CA VAL A 233 5.69 3.51 -15.87
C VAL A 233 4.88 3.63 -14.59
N TYR A 234 4.08 4.68 -14.48
CA TYR A 234 3.07 4.78 -13.43
C TYR A 234 1.73 4.38 -14.00
N TRP A 235 0.99 3.55 -13.28
CA TRP A 235 -0.34 3.14 -13.68
C TRP A 235 -1.36 3.97 -12.93
N VAL A 236 -2.29 4.56 -13.67
CA VAL A 236 -3.41 5.31 -13.11
C VAL A 236 -4.69 4.59 -13.49
N ALA A 237 -5.41 4.12 -12.47
CA ALA A 237 -6.70 3.43 -12.59
C ALA A 237 -7.75 4.16 -11.74
N GLY A 238 -9.03 3.93 -12.01
CA GLY A 238 -10.11 4.56 -11.25
C GLY A 238 -11.39 4.71 -12.05
N GLY A 239 -12.53 4.83 -11.36
CA GLY A 239 -13.83 4.98 -12.02
C GLY A 239 -14.01 6.34 -12.70
N ASN A 240 -13.24 7.35 -12.31
CA ASN A 240 -13.19 8.67 -12.93
C ASN A 240 -12.05 8.84 -13.95
N VAL A 241 -11.21 7.82 -14.16
CA VAL A 241 -10.06 7.88 -15.04
C VAL A 241 -10.47 7.52 -16.47
N ARG A 242 -10.21 8.42 -17.43
CA ARG A 242 -10.39 8.14 -18.87
C ARG A 242 -9.23 7.28 -19.38
N GLY A 243 -9.29 5.99 -19.09
CA GLY A 243 -8.25 5.00 -19.41
C GLY A 243 -8.02 4.76 -20.91
N GLY A 244 -7.18 3.77 -21.23
CA GLY A 244 -6.83 3.42 -22.62
C GLY A 244 -5.85 4.38 -23.28
N ARG A 245 -5.09 5.14 -22.49
CA ARG A 245 -4.18 6.20 -22.96
C ARG A 245 -2.82 6.06 -22.32
N ILE A 246 -1.78 6.34 -23.11
CA ILE A 246 -0.42 6.57 -22.63
C ILE A 246 -0.21 8.08 -22.62
N VAL A 247 0.21 8.62 -21.46
CA VAL A 247 0.45 10.06 -21.26
C VAL A 247 1.94 10.26 -21.03
N GLY A 248 2.48 11.34 -21.59
CA GLY A 248 3.91 11.67 -21.54
C GLY A 248 4.43 12.06 -22.93
N GLU A 249 5.65 12.60 -22.96
CA GLU A 249 6.35 12.80 -24.23
C GLU A 249 6.60 11.44 -24.89
N GLN A 250 6.16 11.30 -26.14
CA GLN A 250 6.36 10.08 -26.92
C GLN A 250 7.32 10.39 -28.05
N VAL A 251 8.40 9.62 -28.11
CA VAL A 251 9.35 9.66 -29.22
C VAL A 251 8.98 8.53 -30.17
N ALA A 252 8.79 8.85 -31.46
CA ALA A 252 8.63 7.83 -32.48
C ALA A 252 9.94 7.05 -32.62
N VAL A 253 9.88 5.73 -32.48
CA VAL A 253 11.03 4.81 -32.59
C VAL A 253 10.89 3.96 -33.83
#